data_AF-A0A1S2PFC4-F1
#
_entry.id   AF-A0A1S2PFC4-F1
#
_cell.length_a   1.000
_cell.length_b   1.000
_cell.length_c   1.000
_cell.angle_alpha   90.00
_cell.angle_beta   90.00
_cell.angle_gamma   90.00
#
_symmetry.space_group_name_H-M   'P 1'
#
loop_
_entity.id
_entity.type
_entity.pdbx_description
1 polymer ?
#
loop_
_entity_poly.entity_id
_entity_poly.type
_entity_poly.pdbx_seq_one_letter_code
_entity_poly.pdbx_strand_id
1 'polypeptide(L)'
;MSLLNLPDRPGPAPRTRGPVPHGQLDQIAPTPLQEELWQRMRSLSGVYLAPTHVPYPEARAIHLAPEFGTGPDDAFIRHSREFAHQHPPQDGSVHLTLPPAAKKHVTDLGWGIPHPIQNTLLLFGPRDRDEIEVAWQILLASYAYARGRAHE
;
A
#
# COMPACT_ATOMS: atom_id res chain seq x y z
N MET A 1 -6.83 19.76 1.15
CA MET A 1 -5.85 18.69 1.54
C MET A 1 -5.67 18.58 3.06
N SER A 2 -6.52 17.81 3.73
CA SER A 2 -6.19 17.34 5.09
C SER A 2 -5.20 16.19 4.97
N LEU A 3 -4.04 16.29 5.61
CA LEU A 3 -3.15 15.14 5.79
C LEU A 3 -3.87 14.08 6.66
N LEU A 4 -3.47 12.82 6.51
CA LEU A 4 -3.94 11.73 7.35
C LEU A 4 -3.53 12.00 8.80
N ASN A 5 -4.43 11.84 9.77
CA ASN A 5 -4.09 11.95 11.17
C ASN A 5 -3.51 10.62 11.67
N LEU A 6 -2.22 10.41 11.47
CA LEU A 6 -1.52 9.17 11.81
C LEU A 6 -0.51 9.43 12.95
N PRO A 7 -0.31 8.48 13.88
CA PRO A 7 0.77 8.55 14.85
C PRO A 7 2.12 8.24 14.18
N ASP A 8 3.23 8.60 14.82
CA ASP A 8 4.54 8.04 14.48
C ASP A 8 4.53 6.51 14.67
N ARG A 9 5.18 5.79 13.76
CA ARG A 9 5.34 4.35 13.91
C ARG A 9 6.31 4.05 15.07
N PRO A 10 5.95 3.20 16.04
CA PRO A 10 6.83 2.90 17.17
C PRO A 10 8.10 2.13 16.78
N GLY A 11 9.25 2.52 17.33
CA GLY A 11 10.49 1.77 17.19
C GLY A 11 11.18 1.91 15.82
N PRO A 12 12.25 1.14 15.57
CA PRO A 12 13.06 1.28 14.36
C PRO A 12 12.31 0.80 13.12
N ALA A 13 12.60 1.42 11.97
CA ALA A 13 12.08 0.97 10.69
C ALA A 13 12.60 -0.45 10.34
N PRO A 14 11.80 -1.28 9.63
CA PRO A 14 12.26 -2.56 9.10
C PRO A 14 13.42 -2.39 8.12
N ARG A 15 14.29 -3.39 8.05
CA ARG A 15 15.26 -3.50 6.96
C ARG A 15 14.54 -3.86 5.67
N THR A 16 14.95 -3.26 4.57
CA THR A 16 14.41 -3.54 3.23
C THR A 16 15.52 -3.96 2.28
N ARG A 17 15.16 -4.69 1.22
CA ARG A 17 16.00 -4.95 0.04
C ARG A 17 15.45 -4.17 -1.15
N GLY A 18 16.26 -3.94 -2.16
CA GLY A 18 15.87 -3.29 -3.40
C GLY A 18 17.06 -3.01 -4.31
N PRO A 19 16.83 -2.48 -5.52
CA PRO A 19 15.56 -1.92 -6.00
C PRO A 19 14.62 -2.94 -6.65
N VAL A 20 15.10 -4.11 -7.09
CA VAL A 20 14.29 -5.17 -7.71
C VAL A 20 14.85 -6.55 -7.32
N PRO A 21 14.09 -7.40 -6.61
CA PRO A 21 12.82 -7.10 -5.95
C PRO A 21 13.03 -6.09 -4.80
N HIS A 22 12.13 -5.10 -4.68
CA HIS A 22 12.01 -4.28 -3.46
C HIS A 22 11.13 -5.02 -2.46
N GLY A 23 11.43 -4.95 -1.16
CA GLY A 23 10.63 -5.67 -0.16
C GLY A 23 11.20 -5.58 1.26
N GLN A 24 10.42 -6.08 2.22
CA GLN A 24 10.74 -6.06 3.65
C GLN A 24 11.48 -7.34 4.07
N LEU A 25 12.52 -7.22 4.90
CA LEU A 25 13.40 -8.33 5.30
C LEU A 25 13.21 -8.79 6.75
N ASP A 26 12.69 -7.93 7.63
CA ASP A 26 12.43 -8.23 9.03
C ASP A 26 11.20 -7.49 9.54
N GLN A 27 10.85 -7.69 10.82
CA GLN A 27 9.60 -7.20 11.41
C GLN A 27 8.36 -7.63 10.59
N ILE A 28 8.41 -8.84 10.04
CA ILE A 28 7.39 -9.39 9.14
C ILE A 28 6.07 -9.50 9.91
N ALA A 29 4.99 -9.00 9.29
CA ALA A 29 3.67 -9.05 9.87
C ALA A 29 3.26 -10.50 10.19
N PRO A 30 2.65 -10.79 11.34
CA PRO A 30 2.04 -12.09 11.59
C PRO A 30 1.05 -12.47 10.48
N THR A 31 1.09 -13.71 9.98
CA THR A 31 0.20 -14.19 8.91
C THR A 31 -1.28 -13.85 9.13
N PRO A 32 -1.86 -13.95 10.34
CA PRO A 32 -3.25 -13.55 10.56
C PRO A 32 -3.54 -12.08 10.23
N LEU A 33 -2.60 -11.16 10.53
CA LEU A 33 -2.76 -9.74 10.21
C LEU A 33 -2.56 -9.46 8.72
N GLN A 34 -1.66 -10.20 8.07
CA GLN A 34 -1.51 -10.12 6.61
C GLN A 34 -2.80 -10.52 5.90
N GLU A 35 -3.41 -11.63 6.32
CA GLU A 35 -4.67 -12.10 5.77
C GLU A 35 -5.81 -11.15 6.11
N GLU A 36 -5.91 -10.63 7.34
CA GLU A 36 -6.92 -9.63 7.66
C GLU A 36 -6.82 -8.38 6.78
N LEU A 37 -5.62 -7.85 6.57
CA LEU A 37 -5.41 -6.70 5.70
C LEU A 37 -5.83 -7.02 4.26
N TRP A 38 -5.49 -8.21 3.76
CA TRP A 38 -5.93 -8.71 2.46
C TRP A 38 -7.46 -8.80 2.35
N GLN A 39 -8.13 -9.32 3.38
CA GLN A 39 -9.58 -9.38 3.44
C GLN A 39 -10.22 -8.00 3.36
N ARG A 40 -9.69 -7.01 4.09
CA ARG A 40 -10.16 -5.61 4.03
C ARG A 40 -9.97 -5.02 2.63
N MET A 41 -8.78 -5.19 2.06
CA MET A 41 -8.42 -4.72 0.72
C MET A 41 -9.37 -5.25 -0.36
N ARG A 42 -9.59 -6.57 -0.42
CA ARG A 42 -10.44 -7.19 -1.45
C ARG A 42 -11.95 -6.92 -1.28
N SER A 43 -12.36 -6.42 -0.11
CA SER A 43 -13.77 -6.14 0.21
C SER A 43 -14.19 -4.71 -0.14
N LEU A 44 -13.26 -3.85 -0.57
CA LEU A 44 -13.57 -2.50 -1.01
C LEU A 44 -14.47 -2.52 -2.26
N SER A 45 -15.48 -1.64 -2.27
CA SER A 45 -16.40 -1.56 -3.43
C SER A 45 -15.66 -1.20 -4.71
N GLY A 46 -15.94 -1.93 -5.79
CA GLY A 46 -15.29 -1.71 -7.07
C GLY A 46 -13.85 -2.20 -7.14
N VAL A 47 -13.35 -2.90 -6.11
CA VAL A 47 -12.06 -3.58 -6.19
C VAL A 47 -12.25 -4.96 -6.81
N TYR A 48 -11.39 -5.29 -7.77
CA TYR A 48 -11.28 -6.63 -8.33
C TYR A 48 -9.84 -7.13 -8.24
N LEU A 49 -9.67 -8.45 -8.33
CA LEU A 49 -8.38 -9.12 -8.26
C LEU A 49 -7.89 -9.45 -9.66
N ALA A 50 -6.64 -9.13 -9.96
CA ALA A 50 -5.94 -9.53 -11.18
C ALA A 50 -4.43 -9.61 -10.89
N PRO A 51 -3.62 -10.28 -11.73
CA PRO A 51 -2.17 -10.34 -11.54
C PRO A 51 -1.55 -8.96 -11.38
N THR A 52 -0.47 -8.87 -10.60
CA THR A 52 0.31 -7.63 -10.52
C THR A 52 1.07 -7.38 -11.82
N HIS A 53 1.25 -6.10 -12.17
CA HIS A 53 2.06 -5.64 -13.29
C HIS A 53 3.55 -5.47 -12.95
N VAL A 54 3.98 -5.95 -11.77
CA VAL A 54 5.39 -5.98 -11.36
C VAL A 54 5.91 -7.42 -11.29
N PRO A 55 7.22 -7.68 -11.45
CA PRO A 55 7.78 -9.04 -11.48
C PRO A 55 7.87 -9.65 -10.08
N TYR A 56 6.72 -9.84 -9.44
CA TYR A 56 6.58 -10.49 -8.13
C TYR A 56 5.39 -11.46 -8.17
N PRO A 57 5.55 -12.66 -8.77
CA PRO A 57 4.42 -13.53 -9.15
C PRO A 57 3.55 -13.99 -7.97
N GLU A 58 4.13 -14.10 -6.78
CA GLU A 58 3.43 -14.51 -5.57
C GLU A 58 2.66 -13.36 -4.90
N ALA A 59 2.84 -12.12 -5.35
CA ALA A 59 2.13 -10.97 -4.81
C ALA A 59 0.66 -10.99 -5.24
N ARG A 60 -0.20 -10.53 -4.34
CA ARG A 60 -1.65 -10.45 -4.56
C ARG A 60 -2.03 -9.00 -4.80
N ALA A 61 -2.60 -8.69 -5.96
CA ALA A 61 -2.89 -7.32 -6.36
C ALA A 61 -4.39 -7.00 -6.36
N ILE A 62 -4.70 -5.75 -6.03
CA ILE A 62 -6.03 -5.17 -6.13
C ILE A 62 -6.04 -4.05 -7.17
N HIS A 63 -7.12 -4.04 -7.94
CA HIS A 63 -7.34 -3.13 -9.06
C HIS A 63 -8.69 -2.44 -8.88
N LEU A 64 -8.82 -1.22 -9.39
CA LEU A 64 -10.07 -0.46 -9.33
C LEU A 64 -10.87 -0.65 -10.63
N ALA A 65 -12.12 -1.07 -10.55
CA ALA A 65 -13.01 -1.14 -11.72
C ALA A 65 -13.30 0.27 -12.28
N PRO A 66 -13.28 0.47 -13.61
CA PRO A 66 -13.43 1.81 -14.23
C PRO A 66 -14.68 2.59 -13.78
N GLU A 67 -15.80 1.89 -13.58
CA GLU A 67 -17.08 2.47 -13.17
C GLU A 67 -17.09 3.02 -11.73
N PHE A 68 -16.05 2.75 -10.94
CA PHE A 68 -15.90 3.28 -9.57
C PHE A 68 -15.03 4.55 -9.50
N GLY A 69 -14.59 5.06 -10.65
CA GLY A 69 -13.84 6.31 -10.78
C GLY A 69 -12.42 6.10 -11.32
N THR A 70 -11.75 7.22 -11.59
CA THR A 70 -10.35 7.22 -12.00
C THR A 70 -9.63 8.42 -11.40
N GLY A 71 -8.57 8.14 -10.67
CA GLY A 71 -7.60 9.14 -10.24
C GLY A 71 -6.69 9.57 -11.39
N PRO A 72 -5.72 10.45 -11.09
CA PRO A 72 -4.66 10.79 -12.03
C PRO A 72 -3.83 9.54 -12.39
N ASP A 73 -3.07 9.62 -13.49
CA ASP A 73 -2.27 8.50 -14.01
C ASP A 73 -1.33 7.88 -12.96
N ASP A 74 -0.80 8.70 -12.07
CA ASP A 74 0.15 8.29 -11.03
C ASP A 74 -0.53 7.68 -9.78
N ALA A 75 -1.86 7.58 -9.78
CA ALA A 75 -2.64 6.80 -8.82
C ALA A 75 -2.62 5.30 -9.13
N PHE A 76 -2.04 4.89 -10.27
CA PHE A 76 -1.98 3.49 -10.68
C PHE A 76 -0.56 3.03 -11.00
N ILE A 77 -0.30 1.76 -10.75
CA ILE A 77 0.99 1.10 -11.02
C ILE A 77 1.06 0.74 -12.50
N ARG A 78 2.15 1.13 -13.19
CA ARG A 78 2.47 0.71 -14.57
C ARG A 78 1.38 1.02 -15.61
N HIS A 79 0.72 2.17 -15.51
CA HIS A 79 -0.36 2.56 -16.43
C HIS A 79 -1.50 1.52 -16.52
N SER A 80 -1.78 0.84 -15.41
CA SER A 80 -2.85 -0.16 -15.30
C SER A 80 -4.01 0.37 -14.44
N ARG A 81 -4.77 -0.53 -13.83
CA ARG A 81 -5.78 -0.23 -12.80
C ARG A 81 -5.37 -0.69 -11.40
N GLU A 82 -4.17 -1.24 -11.27
CA GLU A 82 -3.57 -1.67 -10.01
C GLU A 82 -3.20 -0.45 -9.17
N PHE A 83 -3.68 -0.38 -7.94
CA PHE A 83 -3.30 0.70 -7.02
C PHE A 83 -2.58 0.18 -5.77
N ALA A 84 -2.70 -1.12 -5.48
CA ALA A 84 -1.91 -1.78 -4.45
C ALA A 84 -1.72 -3.28 -4.70
N HIS A 85 -0.63 -3.83 -4.17
CA HIS A 85 -0.42 -5.27 -4.06
C HIS A 85 0.31 -5.63 -2.77
N GLN A 86 -0.07 -6.76 -2.18
CA GLN A 86 0.55 -7.31 -0.99
C GLN A 86 1.59 -8.36 -1.37
N HIS A 87 2.78 -8.26 -0.78
CA HIS A 87 3.84 -9.25 -0.93
C HIS A 87 3.51 -10.56 -0.21
N PRO A 88 4.20 -11.67 -0.52
CA PRO A 88 3.93 -12.97 0.10
C PRO A 88 4.25 -13.04 1.60
N PRO A 89 3.86 -14.14 2.29
CA PRO A 89 3.97 -14.28 3.73
C PRO A 89 5.34 -13.97 4.36
N GLN A 90 6.43 -14.28 3.66
CA GLN A 90 7.82 -14.03 4.07
C GLN A 90 8.24 -12.55 4.07
N ASP A 91 7.41 -11.67 3.51
CA ASP A 91 7.62 -10.22 3.42
C ASP A 91 6.45 -9.47 4.08
N GLY A 92 5.22 -9.75 3.63
CA GLY A 92 3.98 -9.23 4.21
C GLY A 92 3.73 -7.72 4.04
N SER A 93 4.67 -6.97 3.46
CA SER A 93 4.50 -5.56 3.13
C SER A 93 3.55 -5.35 1.94
N VAL A 94 3.14 -4.10 1.74
CA VAL A 94 2.21 -3.71 0.67
C VAL A 94 2.84 -2.60 -0.15
N HIS A 95 2.91 -2.79 -1.46
CA HIS A 95 3.14 -1.67 -2.37
C HIS A 95 1.82 -0.99 -2.70
N LEU A 96 1.78 0.34 -2.61
CA LEU A 96 0.59 1.13 -2.95
C LEU A 96 0.93 2.52 -3.49
N THR A 97 0.00 3.15 -4.20
CA THR A 97 0.10 4.53 -4.69
C THR A 97 -0.56 5.50 -3.71
N LEU A 98 -0.03 6.73 -3.60
CA LEU A 98 -0.56 7.79 -2.73
C LEU A 98 -0.37 9.15 -3.39
N PRO A 99 -1.21 10.15 -3.07
CA PRO A 99 -0.93 11.55 -3.39
C PRO A 99 0.46 11.93 -2.86
N PRO A 100 1.26 12.75 -3.58
CA PRO A 100 2.63 13.05 -3.19
C PRO A 100 2.81 13.56 -1.75
N ALA A 101 1.92 14.44 -1.29
CA ALA A 101 1.94 14.97 0.07
C ALA A 101 1.66 13.88 1.12
N ALA A 102 0.70 13.00 0.86
CA ALA A 102 0.38 11.87 1.75
C ALA A 102 1.52 10.85 1.77
N LYS A 103 2.13 10.55 0.61
CA LYS A 103 3.29 9.65 0.52
C LYS A 103 4.45 10.16 1.39
N LYS A 104 4.79 11.46 1.25
CA LYS A 104 5.84 12.08 2.08
C LYS A 104 5.49 11.99 3.56
N HIS A 105 4.26 12.35 3.93
CA HIS A 105 3.83 12.32 5.33
C HIS A 105 3.89 10.92 5.95
N VAL A 106 3.43 9.90 5.24
CA VAL A 106 3.50 8.50 5.68
C VAL A 106 4.95 8.02 5.83
N THR A 107 5.85 8.44 4.95
CA THR A 107 7.30 8.17 5.08
C THR A 107 7.91 8.89 6.27
N ASP A 108 7.60 10.17 6.47
CA ASP A 108 8.13 10.96 7.59
C ASP A 108 7.73 10.35 8.95
N LEU A 109 6.53 9.77 9.04
CA LEU A 109 6.02 9.07 10.24
C LEU A 109 6.51 7.61 10.38
N GLY A 110 7.38 7.13 9.49
CA GLY A 110 8.01 5.81 9.61
C GLY A 110 7.15 4.61 9.20
N TRP A 111 6.01 4.83 8.54
CA TRP A 111 5.10 3.74 8.13
C TRP A 111 5.50 3.04 6.84
N GLY A 112 6.37 3.65 6.04
CA GLY A 112 6.84 3.03 4.80
C GLY A 112 7.98 3.81 4.17
N ILE A 113 8.57 3.22 3.13
CA ILE A 113 9.65 3.84 2.35
C ILE A 113 9.24 3.94 0.87
N PRO A 114 9.55 5.03 0.15
CA PRO A 114 9.29 5.12 -1.29
C PRO A 114 10.01 4.00 -2.05
N HIS A 115 9.36 3.44 -3.07
CA HIS A 115 10.05 2.52 -3.97
C HIS A 115 11.18 3.28 -4.69
N PRO A 116 12.41 2.72 -4.80
CA PRO A 116 13.55 3.41 -5.42
C PRO A 116 13.41 3.76 -6.93
N ILE A 117 12.34 3.33 -7.60
CA ILE A 117 12.18 3.40 -9.06
C ILE A 117 10.72 3.66 -9.43
N GLN A 118 9.78 2.95 -8.80
CA GLN A 118 8.35 3.11 -9.09
C GLN A 118 7.71 4.22 -8.25
N ASN A 119 6.62 4.81 -8.73
CA ASN A 119 5.85 5.79 -7.95
C ASN A 119 4.95 5.13 -6.89
N THR A 120 5.47 4.19 -6.12
CA THR A 120 4.77 3.52 -5.01
C THR A 120 5.47 3.78 -3.69
N LEU A 121 4.72 3.61 -2.59
CA LEU A 121 5.26 3.43 -1.26
C LEU A 121 5.35 1.92 -0.98
N LEU A 122 6.40 1.45 -0.33
CA LEU A 122 6.40 0.17 0.39
C LEU A 122 5.87 0.44 1.80
N LEU A 123 4.57 0.23 2.01
CA LEU A 123 3.95 0.25 3.33
C LEU A 123 4.40 -0.99 4.10
N PHE A 124 5.01 -0.78 5.26
CA PHE A 124 5.49 -1.89 6.07
C PHE A 124 4.33 -2.74 6.62
N GLY A 125 4.56 -4.04 6.75
CA GLY A 125 3.57 -4.96 7.32
C GLY A 125 3.25 -4.61 8.79
N PRO A 126 1.97 -4.70 9.22
CA PRO A 126 1.58 -4.39 10.59
C PRO A 126 2.04 -5.48 11.57
N ARG A 127 2.62 -5.07 12.70
CA ARG A 127 3.13 -5.97 13.75
C ARG A 127 2.06 -6.39 14.74
N ASP A 128 1.01 -5.57 14.91
CA ASP A 128 -0.04 -5.74 15.91
C ASP A 128 -1.39 -5.15 15.45
N ARG A 129 -2.36 -5.16 16.37
CA ARG A 129 -3.74 -4.69 16.15
C ARG A 129 -3.83 -3.17 15.98
N ASP A 130 -2.89 -2.40 16.50
CA ASP A 130 -2.92 -0.94 16.36
C ASP A 130 -2.34 -0.56 15.00
N GLU A 131 -1.24 -1.22 14.60
CA GLU A 131 -0.61 -0.99 13.30
C GLU A 131 -1.52 -1.36 12.12
N ILE A 132 -2.35 -2.40 12.22
CA ILE A 132 -3.26 -2.76 11.11
C ILE A 132 -4.30 -1.65 10.87
N GLU A 133 -4.74 -0.93 11.90
CA GLU A 133 -5.68 0.18 11.72
C GLU A 133 -5.02 1.39 11.06
N VAL A 134 -3.74 1.64 11.34
CA VAL A 134 -2.97 2.69 10.65
C VAL A 134 -2.68 2.31 9.20
N ALA A 135 -2.22 1.07 8.97
CA ALA A 135 -2.01 0.53 7.62
C ALA A 135 -3.31 0.60 6.79
N TRP A 136 -4.45 0.33 7.42
CA TRP A 136 -5.75 0.43 6.79
C TRP A 136 -6.13 1.86 6.40
N GLN A 137 -5.88 2.86 7.26
CA GLN A 137 -6.10 4.27 6.92
C GLN A 137 -5.25 4.71 5.71
N ILE A 138 -4.00 4.27 5.64
CA ILE A 138 -3.11 4.56 4.51
C ILE A 138 -3.64 3.90 3.23
N LEU A 139 -4.10 2.65 3.31
CA LEU A 139 -4.73 1.95 2.18
C LEU A 139 -6.02 2.62 1.71
N LEU A 140 -6.85 3.11 2.62
CA LEU A 140 -8.05 3.88 2.28
C LEU A 140 -7.70 5.20 1.56
N ALA A 141 -6.59 5.84 1.93
CA ALA A 141 -6.09 7.01 1.22
C ALA A 141 -5.64 6.67 -0.22
N SER A 142 -4.96 5.53 -0.39
CA SER A 142 -4.59 4.99 -1.71
C SER A 142 -5.83 4.70 -2.57
N TYR A 143 -6.83 4.04 -1.98
CA TYR A 143 -8.10 3.75 -2.65
C TYR A 143 -8.88 5.02 -3.02
N ALA A 144 -8.93 6.02 -2.13
CA ALA A 144 -9.55 7.31 -2.43
C ALA A 144 -8.82 8.04 -3.58
N TYR A 145 -7.49 7.94 -3.63
CA TYR A 145 -6.68 8.49 -4.72
C TYR A 145 -6.96 7.80 -6.05
N ALA A 146 -6.96 6.47 -6.06
CA ALA A 146 -7.31 5.67 -7.24
C ALA A 146 -8.71 5.98 -7.77
N ARG A 147 -9.66 6.32 -6.91
CA ARG A 147 -11.03 6.73 -7.28
C ARG A 147 -11.16 8.18 -7.75
N GLY A 148 -10.08 8.97 -7.71
CA GLY A 148 -10.12 10.40 -8.01
C GLY A 148 -10.85 11.23 -6.95
N ARG A 149 -10.98 10.72 -5.72
CA ARG A 149 -11.67 11.42 -4.61
C ARG A 149 -10.72 12.06 -3.60
N ALA A 150 -9.42 12.09 -3.90
CA ALA A 150 -8.44 12.78 -3.08
C ALA A 150 -8.34 14.30 -3.37
N HIS A 151 -9.29 14.84 -4.14
CA HIS A 151 -9.33 16.24 -4.54
C HIS A 151 -10.54 16.97 -3.92
N GLU A 152 -10.26 17.64 -2.81
CA GLU A 152 -10.61 19.02 -2.38
C GLU A 152 -10.09 19.22 -0.93
#